data_AF-A0AAF0FSM9-F1
#
_entry.id   AF-A0AAF0FSM9-F1
#
_cell.length_a   1.000
_cell.length_b   1.000
_cell.length_c   1.000
_cell.angle_alpha   90.00
_cell.angle_beta   90.00
_cell.angle_gamma   90.00
#
_symmetry.space_group_name_H-M   'P 1'
#
loop_
_entity.id
_entity.type
_entity.pdbx_description
1 polymer ?
#
loop_
_entity_poly.entity_id
_entity_poly.type
_entity_poly.pdbx_seq_one_letter_code
_entity_poly.pdbx_strand_id
1 'polypeptide(L)'
;MVKVVAVKTGGVATGIIVYIVFMALVVAGLYPLFMGAAGVAGIVLAFIIFTVVSYFFVRKTLLYIVINRIVDKLRDLIIVEGDVIRFKKPVEAEKGVLRYIGVWIGYYRHYHTEYLFKDTGEKSVIEKIDTSKEPLDYLLLLNEDKAGYIEAPGYFITEPGLEGSVIAVLRAPRPGETVFELEKQRLHVAIGKEFGEATIETRENGVKGSLFLYTRRPRNKLRVFLSSIIKLGRGELFVTKKLAETKRERVDFEATLFPSETIVLVGHIKTMSPYNIARALKQLPVIYGAHKGEHWIRLELEASPTKIEKDYTKIKASIKETRQETM
;
A
#
# COMPACT_ATOMS: atom_id res chain seq x y z
N MET A 1 14.33 -7.28 -14.33
CA MET A 1 13.18 -6.72 -15.08
C MET A 1 12.44 -5.76 -14.17
N VAL A 2 12.09 -4.59 -14.68
CA VAL A 2 11.52 -3.48 -13.90
C VAL A 2 10.12 -3.15 -14.39
N LYS A 3 9.19 -2.99 -13.45
CA LYS A 3 7.82 -2.53 -13.68
C LYS A 3 7.60 -1.14 -13.11
N VAL A 4 7.32 -0.18 -13.98
CA VAL A 4 6.98 1.19 -13.60
C VAL A 4 5.47 1.31 -13.39
N VAL A 5 5.07 1.77 -12.21
CA VAL A 5 3.67 1.96 -11.80
C VAL A 5 3.43 3.43 -11.49
N ALA A 6 2.59 4.08 -12.29
CA ALA A 6 2.18 5.45 -12.04
C ALA A 6 1.08 5.52 -10.98
N VAL A 7 1.32 6.28 -9.91
CA VAL A 7 0.42 6.46 -8.76
C VAL A 7 -0.28 7.80 -8.91
N LYS A 8 -1.55 7.73 -9.33
CA LYS A 8 -2.40 8.91 -9.59
C LYS A 8 -3.60 8.95 -8.66
N THR A 9 -4.15 10.15 -8.49
CA THR A 9 -5.45 10.30 -7.83
C THR A 9 -6.55 9.95 -8.84
N GLY A 10 -7.25 8.85 -8.60
CA GLY A 10 -8.45 8.46 -9.37
C GLY A 10 -9.72 9.08 -8.80
N GLY A 11 -10.78 9.15 -9.62
CA GLY A 11 -12.11 9.61 -9.18
C GLY A 11 -12.35 11.12 -9.30
N VAL A 12 -11.47 11.87 -9.95
CA VAL A 12 -11.68 13.30 -10.26
C VAL A 12 -12.98 13.48 -11.07
N ALA A 13 -13.17 12.69 -12.13
CA ALA A 13 -14.39 12.73 -12.95
C ALA A 13 -15.64 12.35 -12.14
N THR A 14 -15.57 11.29 -11.34
CA THR A 14 -16.68 10.87 -10.46
C THR A 14 -17.01 11.95 -9.43
N GLY A 15 -16.00 12.60 -8.85
CA GLY A 15 -16.18 13.71 -7.91
C GLY A 15 -16.89 14.89 -8.57
N ILE A 16 -16.50 15.25 -9.81
CA ILE A 16 -17.17 16.30 -10.60
C ILE A 16 -18.64 15.94 -10.83
N ILE A 17 -18.94 14.70 -11.23
CA ILE A 17 -20.32 14.25 -11.46
C ILE A 17 -21.15 14.33 -10.17
N VAL A 18 -20.63 13.78 -9.07
CA VAL A 18 -21.31 13.81 -7.76
C VAL A 18 -21.56 15.25 -7.31
N TYR A 19 -20.58 16.13 -7.50
CA TYR A 19 -20.73 17.55 -7.20
C TYR A 19 -21.80 18.20 -8.08
N ILE A 20 -21.83 17.97 -9.39
CA ILE A 20 -22.88 18.50 -10.27
C ILE A 20 -24.27 18.03 -9.82
N VAL A 21 -24.43 16.74 -9.50
CA VAL A 21 -25.71 16.19 -9.01
C VAL A 21 -26.10 16.81 -7.68
N PHE A 22 -25.17 16.91 -6.73
CA PHE A 22 -25.39 17.56 -5.45
C PHE A 22 -25.84 19.01 -5.63
N MET A 23 -25.20 19.73 -6.55
CA MET A 23 -25.52 21.13 -6.84
C MET A 23 -26.91 21.26 -7.45
N ALA A 24 -27.29 20.37 -8.36
CA ALA A 24 -28.65 20.32 -8.90
C ALA A 24 -29.70 20.06 -7.81
N LEU A 25 -29.42 19.15 -6.88
CA LEU A 25 -30.30 18.85 -5.74
C LEU A 25 -30.43 20.03 -4.77
N VAL A 26 -29.33 20.71 -4.47
CA VAL A 26 -29.35 21.91 -3.61
C VAL A 26 -30.17 23.03 -4.26
N VAL A 27 -29.96 23.30 -5.55
CA VAL A 27 -30.74 24.31 -6.29
C VAL A 27 -32.24 23.95 -6.30
N ALA A 28 -32.58 22.68 -6.57
CA ALA A 28 -33.96 22.21 -6.54
C ALA A 28 -34.59 22.31 -5.14
N GLY A 29 -33.85 21.98 -4.08
CA GLY A 29 -34.32 22.07 -2.68
C GLY A 29 -34.47 23.52 -2.19
N LEU A 30 -33.68 24.44 -2.73
CA LEU A 30 -33.81 25.88 -2.45
C LEU A 30 -34.89 26.56 -3.29
N TYR A 31 -35.38 25.95 -4.38
CA TYR A 31 -36.42 26.51 -5.26
C TYR A 31 -37.67 27.01 -4.52
N PRO A 32 -38.24 26.30 -3.53
CA PRO A 32 -39.38 26.79 -2.76
C PRO A 32 -39.05 27.98 -1.86
N LEU A 33 -37.78 28.10 -1.39
CA LEU A 33 -37.31 29.27 -0.63
C LEU A 33 -37.21 30.50 -1.52
N PHE A 34 -36.84 30.34 -2.80
CA PHE A 34 -36.87 31.41 -3.78
C PHE A 34 -38.30 31.87 -4.15
N MET A 35 -39.29 30.98 -4.01
CA MET A 35 -40.71 31.25 -4.31
C MET A 35 -41.55 31.62 -3.06
N GLY A 36 -40.96 31.54 -1.86
CA GLY A 36 -41.64 31.77 -0.57
C GLY A 36 -41.18 33.04 0.16
N ALA A 37 -41.70 33.26 1.37
CA ALA A 37 -41.42 34.43 2.22
C ALA A 37 -40.00 34.48 2.84
N ALA A 38 -39.04 33.72 2.31
CA ALA A 38 -37.66 33.81 2.76
C ALA A 38 -37.09 35.14 2.23
N GLY A 39 -36.91 36.10 3.14
CA GLY A 39 -36.38 37.41 2.78
C GLY A 39 -35.02 37.33 2.06
N VAL A 40 -34.71 38.37 1.28
CA VAL A 40 -33.50 38.53 0.47
C VAL A 40 -32.21 38.08 1.18
N ALA A 41 -32.11 38.31 2.49
CA ALA A 41 -30.98 37.89 3.31
C ALA A 41 -30.69 36.38 3.29
N GLY A 42 -31.72 35.53 3.30
CA GLY A 42 -31.56 34.07 3.26
C GLY A 42 -31.01 33.58 1.91
N ILE A 43 -31.45 34.20 0.83
CA ILE A 43 -30.96 33.95 -0.53
C ILE A 43 -29.49 34.33 -0.65
N VAL A 44 -29.12 35.53 -0.16
CA VAL A 44 -27.73 36.00 -0.19
C VAL A 44 -26.82 35.07 0.62
N LEU A 45 -27.25 34.64 1.81
CA LEU A 45 -26.47 33.71 2.64
C LEU A 45 -26.25 32.36 1.94
N ALA A 46 -27.29 31.79 1.33
CA ALA A 46 -27.18 30.55 0.58
C ALA A 46 -26.20 30.66 -0.59
N PHE A 47 -26.24 31.78 -1.33
CA PHE A 47 -25.33 32.05 -2.43
C PHE A 47 -23.87 32.17 -1.99
N ILE A 48 -23.62 32.79 -0.82
CA ILE A 48 -22.28 32.89 -0.24
C ILE A 48 -21.75 31.49 0.11
N ILE A 49 -22.53 30.69 0.85
CA ILE A 49 -22.14 29.32 1.24
C ILE A 49 -21.83 28.49 -0.02
N PHE A 50 -22.70 28.57 -1.02
CA PHE A 50 -22.55 27.89 -2.30
C PHE A 50 -21.25 28.29 -3.01
N THR A 51 -20.97 29.59 -3.11
CA THR A 51 -19.77 30.10 -3.78
C THR A 51 -18.51 29.62 -3.07
N VAL A 52 -18.50 29.63 -1.73
CA VAL A 52 -17.38 29.17 -0.92
C VAL A 52 -17.13 27.67 -1.10
N VAL A 53 -18.16 26.82 -0.98
CA VAL A 53 -18.04 25.37 -1.18
C VAL A 53 -17.56 25.04 -2.59
N SER A 54 -18.12 25.73 -3.59
CA SER A 54 -17.76 25.57 -5.00
C SER A 54 -16.31 25.92 -5.27
N TYR A 55 -15.85 27.05 -4.72
CA TYR A 55 -14.47 27.49 -4.84
C TYR A 55 -13.49 26.44 -4.27
N PHE A 56 -13.77 25.91 -3.07
CA PHE A 56 -12.93 24.87 -2.46
C PHE A 56 -12.92 23.58 -3.29
N PHE A 57 -14.08 23.16 -3.80
CA PHE A 57 -14.21 21.97 -4.63
C PHE A 57 -13.44 22.09 -5.95
N VAL A 58 -13.63 23.21 -6.68
CA VAL A 58 -12.96 23.47 -7.96
C VAL A 58 -11.45 23.57 -7.75
N ARG A 59 -10.99 24.31 -6.73
CA ARG A 59 -9.57 24.45 -6.42
C ARG A 59 -8.91 23.10 -6.14
N LYS A 60 -9.55 22.23 -5.35
CA LYS A 60 -9.03 20.88 -5.06
C LYS A 60 -9.00 20.01 -6.33
N THR A 61 -10.06 20.07 -7.14
CA THR A 61 -10.15 19.32 -8.39
C THR A 61 -9.06 19.72 -9.38
N LEU A 62 -8.88 21.02 -9.61
CA LEU A 62 -7.83 21.54 -10.49
C LEU A 62 -6.43 21.15 -10.01
N LEU A 63 -6.19 21.22 -8.69
CA LEU A 63 -4.93 20.77 -8.11
C LEU A 63 -4.63 19.31 -8.45
N TYR A 64 -5.60 18.40 -8.33
CA TYR A 64 -5.40 16.99 -8.67
C TYR A 64 -5.20 16.76 -10.17
N ILE A 65 -5.86 17.54 -11.03
CA ILE A 65 -5.64 17.48 -12.48
C ILE A 65 -4.19 17.88 -12.82
N VAL A 66 -3.71 18.99 -12.24
CA VAL A 66 -2.33 19.46 -12.44
C VAL A 66 -1.33 18.41 -11.93
N ILE A 67 -1.55 17.87 -10.74
CA ILE A 67 -0.66 16.83 -10.18
C ILE A 67 -0.64 15.58 -11.07
N ASN A 68 -1.81 15.10 -11.53
CA ASN A 68 -1.84 13.93 -12.41
C ASN A 68 -1.11 14.18 -13.73
N ARG A 69 -1.18 15.41 -14.29
CA ARG A 69 -0.39 15.80 -15.47
C ARG A 69 1.11 15.81 -15.20
N ILE A 70 1.53 16.25 -14.02
CA ILE A 70 2.94 16.21 -13.61
C ILE A 70 3.43 14.76 -13.52
N VAL A 71 2.65 13.87 -12.90
CA VAL A 71 2.97 12.43 -12.84
C VAL A 71 3.06 11.82 -14.25
N ASP A 72 2.18 12.21 -15.16
CA ASP A 72 2.25 11.80 -16.57
C ASP A 72 3.51 12.26 -17.26
N LYS A 73 3.88 13.55 -17.11
CA LYS A 73 5.13 14.07 -17.65
C LYS A 73 6.34 13.30 -17.12
N LEU A 74 6.41 13.02 -15.82
CA LEU A 74 7.51 12.26 -15.25
C LEU A 74 7.54 10.83 -15.81
N ARG A 75 6.39 10.17 -15.92
CA ARG A 75 6.29 8.83 -16.51
C ARG A 75 6.77 8.83 -17.96
N ASP A 76 6.38 9.82 -18.75
CA ASP A 76 6.74 9.93 -20.16
C ASP A 76 8.23 10.23 -20.37
N LEU A 77 8.91 10.80 -19.36
CA LEU A 77 10.35 11.00 -19.35
C LEU A 77 11.14 9.73 -19.05
N ILE A 78 10.50 8.72 -18.44
CA ILE A 78 11.16 7.49 -18.01
C ILE A 78 11.19 6.47 -19.16
N ILE A 79 12.39 5.94 -19.42
CA ILE A 79 12.65 4.80 -20.30
C ILE A 79 13.21 3.67 -19.43
N VAL A 80 12.67 2.45 -19.58
CA VAL A 80 13.13 1.28 -18.82
C VAL A 80 14.00 0.41 -19.72
N GLU A 81 15.26 0.23 -19.33
CA GLU A 81 16.25 -0.62 -20.02
C GLU A 81 16.76 -1.68 -19.03
N GLY A 82 16.12 -2.86 -19.01
CA GLY A 82 16.48 -3.93 -18.07
C GLY A 82 16.21 -3.53 -16.62
N ASP A 83 17.28 -3.37 -15.83
CA ASP A 83 17.24 -2.92 -14.43
C ASP A 83 17.61 -1.43 -14.26
N VAL A 84 17.78 -0.70 -15.36
CA VAL A 84 18.11 0.73 -15.37
C VAL A 84 16.91 1.53 -15.82
N ILE A 85 16.54 2.54 -15.05
CA ILE A 85 15.60 3.59 -15.43
C ILE A 85 16.44 4.73 -16.01
N ARG A 86 16.25 5.09 -17.27
CA ARG A 86 16.87 6.27 -17.88
C ARG A 86 15.84 7.39 -18.03
N PHE A 87 16.30 8.62 -17.91
CA PHE A 87 15.49 9.79 -18.23
C PHE A 87 15.82 10.28 -19.64
N LYS A 88 14.80 10.67 -20.41
CA LYS A 88 14.96 11.26 -21.76
C LYS A 88 15.79 12.55 -21.76
N LYS A 89 15.81 13.23 -20.63
CA LYS A 89 16.68 14.38 -20.34
C LYS A 89 17.22 14.23 -18.92
N PRO A 90 18.37 14.83 -18.59
CA PRO A 90 18.83 14.90 -17.21
C PRO A 90 17.77 15.59 -16.32
N VAL A 91 17.62 15.13 -15.08
CA VAL A 91 16.62 15.62 -14.13
C VAL A 91 17.28 15.93 -12.79
N GLU A 92 16.98 17.08 -12.20
CA GLU A 92 17.39 17.38 -10.83
C GLU A 92 16.60 16.58 -9.80
N ALA A 93 17.29 15.82 -8.95
CA ALA A 93 16.70 14.98 -7.92
C ALA A 93 17.55 14.89 -6.65
N GLU A 94 16.87 14.64 -5.54
CA GLU A 94 17.49 14.32 -4.26
C GLU A 94 17.23 12.86 -3.93
N LYS A 95 18.27 12.12 -3.54
CA LYS A 95 18.13 10.73 -3.09
C LYS A 95 17.80 10.69 -1.60
N GLY A 96 16.87 9.82 -1.23
CA GLY A 96 16.44 9.69 0.16
C GLY A 96 15.58 8.48 0.42
N VAL A 97 14.93 8.50 1.58
CA VAL A 97 13.94 7.50 2.00
C VAL A 97 12.57 8.15 2.03
N LEU A 98 11.66 7.59 1.24
CA LEU A 98 10.27 7.99 1.17
C LEU A 98 9.47 7.19 2.19
N ARG A 99 8.73 7.88 3.06
CA ARG A 99 7.80 7.27 4.00
C ARG A 99 6.39 7.82 3.82
N TYR A 100 5.41 6.93 3.72
CA TYR A 100 4.00 7.27 3.66
C TYR A 100 3.19 6.43 4.65
N ILE A 101 2.32 7.09 5.40
CA ILE A 101 1.37 6.47 6.32
C ILE A 101 -0.01 6.86 5.86
N GLY A 102 -0.91 5.90 5.75
CA GLY A 102 -2.29 6.13 5.34
C GLY A 102 -3.23 5.35 6.25
N VAL A 103 -4.10 6.05 6.97
CA VAL A 103 -5.00 5.43 7.96
C VAL A 103 -6.38 6.06 7.91
N TRP A 104 -7.40 5.27 8.25
CA TRP A 104 -8.76 5.78 8.45
C TRP A 104 -8.91 6.29 9.87
N ILE A 105 -9.27 7.56 10.06
CA ILE A 105 -9.41 8.20 11.36
C ILE A 105 -10.84 8.72 11.55
N GLY A 106 -11.34 8.64 12.79
CA GLY A 106 -12.56 9.29 13.25
C GLY A 106 -13.85 8.53 12.96
N TYR A 107 -14.94 8.98 13.59
CA TYR A 107 -16.27 8.39 13.51
C TYR A 107 -16.82 8.35 12.06
N TYR A 108 -16.55 9.40 11.28
CA TYR A 108 -16.96 9.51 9.87
C TYR A 108 -15.96 8.89 8.87
N ARG A 109 -14.95 8.16 9.37
CA ARG A 109 -13.87 7.50 8.59
C ARG A 109 -13.29 8.40 7.49
N HIS A 110 -12.51 9.40 7.89
CA HIS A 110 -11.72 10.19 6.95
C HIS A 110 -10.37 9.51 6.69
N TYR A 111 -9.95 9.46 5.43
CA TYR A 111 -8.63 8.93 5.08
C TYR A 111 -7.58 10.01 5.34
N HIS A 112 -6.74 9.79 6.34
CA HIS A 112 -5.61 10.64 6.66
C HIS A 112 -4.34 10.08 6.01
N THR A 113 -3.50 10.95 5.46
CA THR A 113 -2.22 10.57 4.89
C THR A 113 -1.13 11.48 5.43
N GLU A 114 -0.07 10.87 5.92
CA GLU A 114 1.16 11.54 6.31
C GLU A 114 2.27 11.09 5.38
N TYR A 115 3.15 12.02 5.02
CA TYR A 115 4.34 11.72 4.25
C TYR A 115 5.55 12.33 4.92
N LEU A 116 6.69 11.68 4.75
CA LEU A 116 8.00 12.18 5.14
C LEU A 116 8.99 11.76 4.07
N PHE A 117 9.80 12.70 3.61
CA PHE A 117 10.99 12.39 2.82
C PHE A 117 12.20 12.74 3.68
N LYS A 118 13.07 11.75 3.91
CA LYS A 118 14.35 11.96 4.58
C LYS A 118 15.43 11.91 3.51
N ASP A 119 16.05 13.04 3.25
CA ASP A 119 17.21 13.16 2.39
C ASP A 119 18.38 12.32 2.94
N THR A 120 19.09 11.66 2.03
CA THR A 120 20.29 10.88 2.37
C THR A 120 21.48 11.28 1.50
N GLY A 121 21.33 12.29 0.66
CA GLY A 121 22.39 12.81 -0.20
C GLY A 121 22.04 14.19 -0.75
N GLU A 122 23.02 14.80 -1.41
CA GLU A 122 22.85 16.12 -2.00
C GLU A 122 21.98 16.08 -3.26
N LYS A 123 21.35 17.22 -3.54
CA LYS A 123 20.66 17.47 -4.80
C LYS A 123 21.65 17.29 -5.96
N SER A 124 21.31 16.43 -6.90
CA SER A 124 22.16 16.11 -8.04
C SER A 124 21.35 15.99 -9.33
N VAL A 125 22.01 16.23 -10.46
CA VAL A 125 21.44 15.96 -11.77
C VAL A 125 21.62 14.48 -12.07
N ILE A 126 20.52 13.76 -12.24
CA ILE A 126 20.51 12.33 -12.55
C ILE A 126 20.03 12.08 -13.98
N GLU A 127 20.74 11.22 -14.69
CA GLU A 127 20.35 10.75 -16.04
C GLU A 127 19.74 9.35 -15.99
N LYS A 128 20.08 8.58 -14.95
CA LYS A 128 19.63 7.20 -14.77
C LYS A 128 19.59 6.78 -13.30
N ILE A 129 18.74 5.82 -13.01
CA ILE A 129 18.65 5.11 -11.73
C ILE A 129 18.90 3.63 -12.01
N ASP A 130 19.97 3.09 -11.45
CA ASP A 130 20.26 1.65 -11.49
C ASP A 130 19.52 0.97 -10.34
N THR A 131 18.32 0.44 -10.62
CA THR A 131 17.45 -0.17 -9.60
C THR A 131 18.05 -1.42 -8.98
N SER A 132 19.03 -2.02 -9.67
CA SER A 132 19.73 -3.19 -9.22
C SER A 132 20.64 -2.87 -8.01
N LYS A 133 21.09 -1.62 -7.89
CA LYS A 133 21.96 -1.13 -6.81
C LYS A 133 21.20 -0.55 -5.61
N GLU A 134 19.87 -0.46 -5.70
CA GLU A 134 19.07 0.00 -4.56
C GLU A 134 19.03 -1.05 -3.45
N PRO A 135 19.02 -0.66 -2.17
CA PRO A 135 18.97 -1.61 -1.07
C PRO A 135 17.63 -2.35 -1.03
N LEU A 136 17.62 -3.57 -0.47
CA LEU A 136 16.39 -4.32 -0.15
C LEU A 136 15.69 -3.78 1.11
N ASP A 137 16.10 -2.60 1.57
CA ASP A 137 15.61 -1.95 2.78
C ASP A 137 14.34 -1.15 2.49
N TYR A 138 13.27 -1.87 2.17
CA TYR A 138 11.94 -1.29 2.00
C TYR A 138 10.86 -2.11 2.69
N LEU A 139 9.72 -1.49 2.93
CA LEU A 139 8.54 -2.10 3.54
C LEU A 139 7.30 -1.48 2.90
N LEU A 140 6.44 -2.32 2.36
CA LEU A 140 5.12 -1.96 1.82
C LEU A 140 4.07 -2.85 2.50
N LEU A 141 3.29 -2.23 3.37
CA LEU A 141 2.17 -2.83 4.07
C LEU A 141 0.88 -2.16 3.61
N LEU A 142 -0.04 -2.91 3.00
CA LEU A 142 -1.36 -2.44 2.60
C LEU A 142 -2.42 -3.44 3.08
N ASN A 143 -3.38 -2.99 3.87
CA ASN A 143 -4.51 -3.81 4.28
C ASN A 143 -5.66 -3.77 3.26
N GLU A 144 -6.68 -4.61 3.45
CA GLU A 144 -7.85 -4.68 2.55
C GLU A 144 -8.60 -3.34 2.44
N ASP A 145 -8.59 -2.53 3.51
CA ASP A 145 -9.18 -1.20 3.57
C ASP A 145 -8.30 -0.10 2.93
N LYS A 146 -7.15 -0.47 2.33
CA LYS A 146 -6.18 0.44 1.71
C LYS A 146 -5.51 1.42 2.70
N ALA A 147 -5.64 1.18 3.99
CA ALA A 147 -4.74 1.74 4.98
C ALA A 147 -3.41 0.99 4.92
N GLY A 148 -2.31 1.68 5.22
CA GLY A 148 -1.01 1.14 4.95
C GLY A 148 0.16 1.98 5.41
N TYR A 149 1.33 1.39 5.25
CA TYR A 149 2.63 1.96 5.52
C TYR A 149 3.56 1.65 4.36
N ILE A 150 4.33 2.65 3.95
CA ILE A 150 5.34 2.52 2.92
C ILE A 150 6.59 3.19 3.44
N GLU A 151 7.71 2.50 3.37
CA GLU A 151 9.03 3.08 3.53
C GLU A 151 9.94 2.45 2.49
N ALA A 152 10.52 3.24 1.61
CA ALA A 152 11.34 2.75 0.52
C ALA A 152 12.42 3.77 0.11
N PRO A 153 13.56 3.30 -0.42
CA PRO A 153 14.50 4.15 -1.12
C PRO A 153 13.81 4.86 -2.28
N GLY A 154 14.16 6.13 -2.48
CA GLY A 154 13.54 6.91 -3.52
C GLY A 154 14.26 8.20 -3.86
N TYR A 155 13.66 8.89 -4.81
CA TYR A 155 14.17 10.12 -5.40
C TYR A 155 13.06 11.17 -5.35
N PHE A 156 13.37 12.33 -4.81
CA PHE A 156 12.51 13.51 -4.83
C PHE A 156 12.94 14.42 -5.97
N ILE A 157 12.06 14.64 -6.94
CA ILE A 157 12.37 15.43 -8.13
C ILE A 157 12.16 16.91 -7.83
N THR A 158 13.22 17.69 -8.02
CA THR A 158 13.24 19.15 -7.80
C THR A 158 13.30 19.94 -9.11
N GLU A 159 13.41 19.24 -10.24
CA GLU A 159 13.38 19.80 -11.59
C GLU A 159 12.14 20.69 -11.84
N PRO A 160 12.32 21.90 -12.41
CA PRO A 160 11.22 22.79 -12.75
C PRO A 160 10.16 22.15 -13.65
N GLY A 161 8.89 22.33 -13.31
CA GLY A 161 7.74 21.72 -13.99
C GLY A 161 7.46 20.26 -13.62
N LEU A 162 8.28 19.64 -12.77
CA LEU A 162 8.09 18.31 -12.18
C LEU A 162 8.15 18.36 -10.65
N GLU A 163 8.08 19.54 -10.04
CA GLU A 163 8.32 19.74 -8.63
C GLU A 163 7.37 18.91 -7.78
N GLY A 164 7.92 18.28 -6.75
CA GLY A 164 7.15 17.43 -5.84
C GLY A 164 6.88 16.03 -6.40
N SER A 165 7.38 15.69 -7.59
CA SER A 165 7.34 14.31 -8.07
C SER A 165 8.28 13.42 -7.27
N VAL A 166 7.91 12.16 -7.12
CA VAL A 166 8.66 11.17 -6.35
C VAL A 166 8.75 9.85 -7.10
N ILE A 167 9.89 9.19 -6.95
CA ILE A 167 10.14 7.85 -7.46
C ILE A 167 10.53 6.98 -6.26
N ALA A 168 9.79 5.91 -5.98
CA ALA A 168 10.14 4.93 -4.96
C ALA A 168 10.51 3.60 -5.63
N VAL A 169 11.59 2.97 -5.19
CA VAL A 169 12.08 1.71 -5.74
C VAL A 169 11.86 0.58 -4.75
N LEU A 170 11.06 -0.41 -5.14
CA LEU A 170 10.84 -1.65 -4.41
C LEU A 170 11.59 -2.76 -5.17
N ARG A 171 12.87 -2.93 -4.85
CA ARG A 171 13.75 -3.89 -5.54
C ARG A 171 13.28 -5.33 -5.32
N ALA A 172 13.23 -6.13 -6.38
CA ALA A 172 13.03 -7.57 -6.23
C ALA A 172 14.32 -8.25 -5.75
N PRO A 173 14.24 -9.30 -4.91
CA PRO A 173 15.39 -10.10 -4.54
C PRO A 173 16.00 -10.79 -5.75
N ARG A 174 17.33 -10.93 -5.76
CA ARG A 174 18.07 -11.68 -6.78
C ARG A 174 18.23 -13.14 -6.36
N PRO A 175 18.47 -14.07 -7.32
CA PRO A 175 18.82 -15.44 -7.00
C PRO A 175 19.97 -15.50 -5.98
N GLY A 176 19.82 -16.31 -4.94
CA GLY A 176 20.76 -16.41 -3.83
C GLY A 176 20.63 -15.36 -2.71
N GLU A 177 19.83 -14.30 -2.87
CA GLU A 177 19.53 -13.36 -1.77
C GLU A 177 18.39 -13.91 -0.88
N THR A 178 18.75 -14.47 0.28
CA THR A 178 17.75 -14.90 1.27
C THR A 178 17.28 -13.69 2.09
N VAL A 179 16.09 -13.20 1.79
CA VAL A 179 15.54 -12.00 2.46
C VAL A 179 14.82 -12.32 3.77
N PHE A 180 14.63 -13.61 4.08
CA PHE A 180 13.74 -14.03 5.16
C PHE A 180 14.12 -15.38 5.75
N GLU A 181 14.05 -15.46 7.08
CA GLU A 181 14.28 -16.65 7.88
C GLU A 181 13.10 -16.89 8.84
N LEU A 182 12.84 -18.16 9.11
CA LEU A 182 11.79 -18.61 10.03
C LEU A 182 12.43 -19.20 11.28
N GLU A 183 11.96 -18.80 12.46
CA GLU A 183 12.43 -19.39 13.73
C GLU A 183 12.10 -20.89 13.81
N LYS A 184 11.00 -21.31 13.20
CA LYS A 184 10.57 -22.71 13.12
C LYS A 184 9.96 -22.98 11.76
N GLN A 185 10.18 -24.18 11.25
CA GLN A 185 9.59 -24.63 9.98
C GLN A 185 8.26 -25.35 10.18
N ARG A 186 7.84 -25.61 11.41
CA ARG A 186 6.60 -26.32 11.73
C ARG A 186 5.75 -25.57 12.73
N LEU A 187 4.46 -25.51 12.44
CA LEU A 187 3.41 -24.97 13.29
C LEU A 187 2.40 -26.07 13.58
N HIS A 188 1.88 -26.09 14.81
CA HIS A 188 0.83 -27.01 15.25
C HIS A 188 -0.23 -26.21 16.01
N VAL A 189 -1.49 -26.57 15.82
CA VAL A 189 -2.64 -25.98 16.53
C VAL A 189 -3.68 -27.07 16.77
N ALA A 190 -4.34 -27.07 17.93
CA ALA A 190 -5.30 -28.12 18.28
C ALA A 190 -6.52 -27.54 19.02
N ILE A 191 -7.70 -28.05 18.70
CA ILE A 191 -8.96 -27.75 19.40
C ILE A 191 -9.63 -29.07 19.75
N GLY A 192 -9.58 -29.44 21.04
CA GLY A 192 -10.09 -30.72 21.52
C GLY A 192 -9.36 -31.92 20.90
N LYS A 193 -10.05 -32.69 20.05
CA LYS A 193 -9.50 -33.87 19.35
C LYS A 193 -9.11 -33.60 17.89
N GLU A 194 -9.27 -32.36 17.44
CA GLU A 194 -8.98 -31.93 16.08
C GLU A 194 -7.68 -31.12 16.09
N PHE A 195 -6.84 -31.28 15.08
CA PHE A 195 -5.58 -30.56 15.01
C PHE A 195 -5.21 -30.21 13.58
N GLY A 196 -4.34 -29.22 13.45
CA GLY A 196 -3.79 -28.77 12.19
C GLY A 196 -2.30 -28.53 12.32
N GLU A 197 -1.57 -28.86 11.26
CA GLU A 197 -0.14 -28.61 11.15
C GLU A 197 0.18 -27.87 9.87
N ALA A 198 1.23 -27.05 9.93
CA ALA A 198 1.84 -26.47 8.74
C ALA A 198 3.34 -26.72 8.77
N THR A 199 3.88 -27.25 7.68
CA THR A 199 5.32 -27.23 7.40
C THR A 199 5.60 -26.13 6.39
N ILE A 200 6.59 -25.29 6.66
CA ILE A 200 6.91 -24.09 5.89
C ILE A 200 8.42 -24.01 5.69
N GLU A 201 8.80 -23.86 4.42
CA GLU A 201 10.17 -23.69 3.96
C GLU A 201 10.27 -22.33 3.26
N THR A 202 11.38 -21.64 3.49
CA THR A 202 11.68 -20.38 2.82
C THR A 202 12.17 -20.63 1.40
N ARG A 203 11.81 -19.72 0.49
CA ARG A 203 12.31 -19.62 -0.88
C ARG A 203 12.82 -18.20 -1.11
N GLU A 204 13.58 -18.00 -2.18
CA GLU A 204 14.17 -16.70 -2.53
C GLU A 204 13.15 -15.55 -2.48
N ASN A 205 11.96 -15.76 -3.07
CA ASN A 205 10.89 -14.74 -3.16
C ASN A 205 9.65 -15.04 -2.31
N GLY A 206 9.72 -15.99 -1.37
CA GLY A 206 8.56 -16.31 -0.55
C GLY A 206 8.67 -17.57 0.28
N VAL A 207 7.57 -18.30 0.38
CA VAL A 207 7.50 -19.53 1.16
C VAL A 207 6.77 -20.63 0.39
N LYS A 208 7.21 -21.86 0.60
CA LYS A 208 6.49 -23.07 0.19
C LYS A 208 6.14 -23.86 1.44
N GLY A 209 5.03 -24.57 1.43
CA GLY A 209 4.67 -25.40 2.57
C GLY A 209 3.58 -26.39 2.28
N SER A 210 3.20 -27.10 3.32
CA SER A 210 2.07 -28.04 3.32
C SER A 210 1.23 -27.82 4.56
N LEU A 211 -0.08 -27.80 4.39
CA LEU A 211 -1.05 -27.83 5.49
C LEU A 211 -1.56 -29.26 5.65
N PHE A 212 -1.64 -29.71 6.89
CA PHE A 212 -2.28 -30.96 7.27
C PHE A 212 -3.40 -30.67 8.27
N LEU A 213 -4.61 -31.14 7.99
CA LEU A 213 -5.78 -30.92 8.82
C LEU A 213 -6.40 -32.27 9.20
N TYR A 214 -6.38 -32.59 10.49
CA TYR A 214 -7.10 -33.72 11.03
C TYR A 214 -8.39 -33.23 11.72
N THR A 215 -9.52 -33.46 11.06
CA THR A 215 -10.84 -33.06 11.57
C THR A 215 -11.89 -34.10 11.23
N ARG A 216 -12.89 -34.26 12.12
CA ARG A 216 -14.09 -35.06 11.83
C ARG A 216 -15.23 -34.19 11.30
N ARG A 217 -15.03 -32.88 11.21
CA ARG A 217 -16.04 -31.87 10.87
C ARG A 217 -15.73 -31.24 9.51
N PRO A 218 -16.59 -31.39 8.49
CA PRO A 218 -16.31 -30.91 7.13
C PRO A 218 -16.30 -29.38 6.99
N ARG A 219 -16.77 -28.65 8.02
CA ARG A 219 -16.78 -27.17 8.04
C ARG A 219 -15.52 -26.57 8.62
N ASN A 220 -14.70 -27.35 9.32
CA ASN A 220 -13.47 -26.85 9.92
C ASN A 220 -12.49 -26.46 8.82
N LYS A 221 -11.69 -25.44 9.11
CA LYS A 221 -10.67 -24.96 8.17
C LYS A 221 -9.37 -24.72 8.89
N LEU A 222 -8.28 -25.02 8.20
CA LEU A 222 -6.95 -24.63 8.60
C LEU A 222 -6.47 -23.52 7.66
N ARG A 223 -5.98 -22.42 8.24
CA ARG A 223 -5.47 -21.27 7.49
C ARG A 223 -4.09 -20.90 7.97
N VAL A 224 -3.24 -20.53 7.01
CA VAL A 224 -1.95 -19.90 7.30
C VAL A 224 -1.98 -18.46 6.84
N PHE A 225 -1.50 -17.58 7.72
CA PHE A 225 -1.44 -16.15 7.50
C PHE A 225 -0.03 -15.63 7.71
N LEU A 226 0.38 -14.66 6.91
CA LEU A 226 1.47 -13.75 7.23
C LEU A 226 0.88 -12.50 7.84
N SER A 227 1.30 -12.17 9.06
CA SER A 227 0.90 -10.95 9.75
C SER A 227 2.13 -10.07 9.95
N SER A 228 1.95 -8.77 9.72
CA SER A 228 2.97 -7.75 9.95
C SER A 228 2.39 -6.65 10.84
N ILE A 229 3.18 -6.25 11.83
CA ILE A 229 2.85 -5.18 12.76
C ILE A 229 3.94 -4.13 12.68
N ILE A 230 3.53 -2.88 12.49
CA ILE A 230 4.43 -1.73 12.62
C ILE A 230 3.88 -0.74 13.65
N LYS A 231 4.74 -0.36 14.59
CA LYS A 231 4.44 0.70 15.56
C LYS A 231 4.59 2.05 14.88
N LEU A 232 3.50 2.81 14.91
CA LEU A 232 3.42 4.20 14.49
C LEU A 232 3.35 5.05 15.76
N GLY A 233 3.81 6.31 15.73
CA GLY A 233 3.97 7.11 16.95
C GLY A 233 2.73 7.19 17.88
N ARG A 234 1.51 7.04 17.33
CA ARG A 234 0.24 7.06 18.10
C ARG A 234 -0.58 5.76 18.01
N GLY A 235 -0.04 4.67 17.47
CA GLY A 235 -0.79 3.41 17.33
C GLY A 235 -0.05 2.34 16.56
N GLU A 236 -0.72 1.26 16.19
CA GLU A 236 -0.11 0.17 15.44
C GLU A 236 -0.89 -0.07 14.14
N LEU A 237 -0.16 -0.31 13.05
CA LEU A 237 -0.75 -0.79 11.82
C LEU A 237 -0.56 -2.30 11.73
N PHE A 238 -1.68 -3.01 11.65
CA PHE A 238 -1.72 -4.45 11.51
C PHE A 238 -2.17 -4.80 10.08
N VAL A 239 -1.34 -5.58 9.38
CA VAL A 239 -1.68 -6.13 8.05
C VAL A 239 -1.57 -7.63 8.11
N THR A 240 -2.57 -8.33 7.61
CA THR A 240 -2.59 -9.79 7.52
C THR A 240 -2.89 -10.21 6.10
N LYS A 241 -2.07 -11.11 5.56
CA LYS A 241 -2.22 -11.71 4.24
C LYS A 241 -2.40 -13.22 4.40
N LYS A 242 -3.50 -13.75 3.88
CA LYS A 242 -3.72 -15.20 3.83
C LYS A 242 -2.76 -15.82 2.82
N LEU A 243 -1.97 -16.81 3.26
CA LEU A 243 -1.04 -17.55 2.40
C LEU A 243 -1.72 -18.79 1.82
N ALA A 244 -2.46 -19.53 2.65
CA ALA A 244 -3.14 -20.74 2.26
C ALA A 244 -4.35 -21.04 3.16
N GLU A 245 -5.29 -21.84 2.63
CA GLU A 245 -6.46 -22.35 3.35
C GLU A 245 -6.74 -23.78 2.87
N THR A 246 -7.08 -24.68 3.79
CA THR A 246 -7.59 -26.02 3.45
C THR A 246 -8.78 -26.41 4.31
N LYS A 247 -9.67 -27.20 3.70
CA LYS A 247 -10.69 -28.02 4.36
C LYS A 247 -10.44 -29.51 4.18
N ARG A 248 -9.44 -29.85 3.36
CA ARG A 248 -9.03 -31.23 3.07
C ARG A 248 -7.91 -31.60 4.01
N GLU A 249 -7.70 -32.90 4.15
CA GLU A 249 -6.66 -33.47 5.01
C GLU A 249 -5.27 -32.91 4.70
N ARG A 250 -4.92 -32.71 3.42
CA ARG A 250 -3.63 -32.14 3.03
C ARG A 250 -3.74 -31.23 1.82
N VAL A 251 -2.98 -30.13 1.84
CA VAL A 251 -2.74 -29.30 0.65
C VAL A 251 -1.33 -28.73 0.70
N ASP A 252 -0.64 -28.74 -0.44
CA ASP A 252 0.61 -28.02 -0.61
C ASP A 252 0.31 -26.60 -1.12
N PHE A 253 1.14 -25.63 -0.73
CA PHE A 253 0.98 -24.25 -1.14
C PHE A 253 2.33 -23.59 -1.42
N GLU A 254 2.28 -22.56 -2.26
CA GLU A 254 3.38 -21.65 -2.52
C GLU A 254 2.85 -20.22 -2.48
N ALA A 255 3.55 -19.35 -1.76
CA ALA A 255 3.13 -17.97 -1.58
C ALA A 255 4.32 -17.01 -1.75
N THR A 256 4.18 -16.09 -2.69
CA THR A 256 5.17 -15.03 -2.93
C THR A 256 5.03 -13.94 -1.86
N LEU A 257 6.13 -13.64 -1.18
CA LEU A 257 6.23 -12.61 -0.15
C LEU A 257 6.98 -11.36 -0.62
N PHE A 258 7.71 -11.45 -1.72
CA PHE A 258 8.40 -10.33 -2.37
C PHE A 258 7.87 -10.13 -3.79
N PRO A 259 7.99 -8.94 -4.38
CA PRO A 259 7.63 -8.76 -5.78
C PRO A 259 8.57 -9.59 -6.66
N SER A 260 8.03 -10.26 -7.68
CA SER A 260 8.80 -11.09 -8.62
C SER A 260 9.67 -10.27 -9.58
N GLU A 261 9.39 -8.98 -9.69
CA GLU A 261 10.10 -8.00 -10.52
C GLU A 261 10.23 -6.69 -9.73
N THR A 262 11.27 -5.90 -9.99
CA THR A 262 11.45 -4.64 -9.28
C THR A 262 10.31 -3.68 -9.62
N ILE A 263 9.62 -3.18 -8.61
CA ILE A 263 8.51 -2.24 -8.79
C ILE A 263 9.02 -0.82 -8.55
N VAL A 264 8.84 0.04 -9.53
CA VAL A 264 9.16 1.47 -9.45
C VAL A 264 7.86 2.23 -9.40
N LEU A 265 7.56 2.80 -8.23
CA LEU A 265 6.38 3.64 -8.06
C LEU A 265 6.75 5.07 -8.44
N VAL A 266 6.00 5.66 -9.37
CA VAL A 266 6.18 7.05 -9.82
C VAL A 266 4.93 7.83 -9.47
N GLY A 267 5.09 8.93 -8.74
CA GLY A 267 3.96 9.72 -8.27
C GLY A 267 4.35 11.14 -7.91
N HIS A 268 3.48 11.81 -7.16
CA HIS A 268 3.73 13.12 -6.59
C HIS A 268 3.50 13.04 -5.08
N ILE A 269 4.27 13.79 -4.30
CA ILE A 269 4.31 13.71 -2.83
C ILE A 269 2.93 13.85 -2.18
N LYS A 270 2.06 14.68 -2.78
CA LYS A 270 0.67 14.89 -2.34
C LYS A 270 -0.31 13.74 -2.69
N THR A 271 0.05 12.84 -3.60
CA THR A 271 -0.84 11.79 -4.13
C THR A 271 -0.28 10.38 -3.97
N MET A 272 0.99 10.25 -3.60
CA MET A 272 1.69 8.99 -3.35
C MET A 272 1.26 8.35 -2.02
N SER A 273 -0.04 8.17 -1.79
CA SER A 273 -0.58 7.60 -0.57
C SER A 273 -0.74 6.08 -0.67
N PRO A 274 -0.76 5.34 0.47
CA PRO A 274 -1.04 3.91 0.46
C PRO A 274 -2.35 3.55 -0.25
N TYR A 275 -3.36 4.42 -0.16
CA TYR A 275 -4.62 4.28 -0.88
C TYR A 275 -4.46 4.26 -2.40
N ASN A 276 -3.74 5.24 -2.95
CA ASN A 276 -3.54 5.34 -4.38
C ASN A 276 -2.57 4.26 -4.88
N ILE A 277 -1.61 3.85 -4.07
CA ILE A 277 -0.68 2.76 -4.39
C ILE A 277 -1.44 1.43 -4.42
N ALA A 278 -2.31 1.15 -3.46
CA ALA A 278 -3.19 -0.01 -3.48
C ALA A 278 -4.05 -0.06 -4.75
N ARG A 279 -4.61 1.09 -5.17
CA ARG A 279 -5.38 1.20 -6.42
C ARG A 279 -4.51 0.95 -7.66
N ALA A 280 -3.28 1.46 -7.67
CA ALA A 280 -2.37 1.33 -8.81
C ALA A 280 -1.83 -0.11 -8.96
N LEU A 281 -1.49 -0.76 -7.84
CA LEU A 281 -1.02 -2.14 -7.81
C LEU A 281 -2.15 -3.16 -8.07
N LYS A 282 -3.41 -2.78 -7.82
CA LYS A 282 -4.60 -3.66 -7.93
C LYS A 282 -4.47 -4.96 -7.14
N GLN A 283 -3.74 -4.89 -6.03
CA GLN A 283 -3.44 -6.04 -5.18
C GLN A 283 -3.60 -5.64 -3.73
N LEU A 284 -4.37 -6.42 -2.98
CA LEU A 284 -4.58 -6.29 -1.53
C LEU A 284 -4.92 -7.67 -0.93
N PRO A 285 -4.57 -7.92 0.33
CA PRO A 285 -3.58 -7.17 1.12
C PRO A 285 -2.16 -7.39 0.57
N VAL A 286 -1.26 -6.44 0.84
CA VAL A 286 0.16 -6.50 0.43
C VAL A 286 1.05 -6.42 1.66
N ILE A 287 2.02 -7.33 1.72
CA ILE A 287 3.13 -7.31 2.68
C ILE A 287 4.36 -7.62 1.82
N TYR A 288 5.11 -6.58 1.44
CA TYR A 288 6.37 -6.70 0.70
C TYR A 288 7.50 -6.03 1.46
N GLY A 289 8.69 -6.60 1.36
CA GLY A 289 9.81 -6.11 2.15
C GLY A 289 9.63 -6.48 3.63
N ALA A 290 10.73 -6.49 4.37
CA ALA A 290 10.67 -6.86 5.78
C ALA A 290 11.54 -5.97 6.67
N HIS A 291 12.24 -4.95 6.12
CA HIS A 291 13.35 -4.25 6.81
C HIS A 291 12.96 -3.62 8.16
N LYS A 292 11.66 -3.40 8.37
CA LYS A 292 11.07 -2.93 9.62
C LYS A 292 9.79 -3.68 9.95
N GLY A 293 9.39 -3.56 11.21
CA GLY A 293 8.18 -4.19 11.75
C GLY A 293 8.43 -5.62 12.23
N GLU A 294 7.44 -6.14 12.94
CA GLU A 294 7.43 -7.53 13.40
C GLU A 294 6.58 -8.37 12.46
N HIS A 295 7.17 -9.41 11.89
CA HIS A 295 6.49 -10.32 10.98
C HIS A 295 6.32 -11.68 11.64
N TRP A 296 5.14 -12.28 11.44
CA TRP A 296 4.78 -13.56 12.05
C TRP A 296 4.02 -14.40 11.04
N ILE A 297 4.34 -15.69 10.99
CA ILE A 297 3.47 -16.66 10.33
C ILE A 297 2.57 -17.28 11.40
N ARG A 298 1.26 -17.21 11.18
CA ARG A 298 0.23 -17.74 12.08
C ARG A 298 -0.53 -18.88 11.43
N LEU A 299 -0.67 -19.98 12.15
CA LEU A 299 -1.58 -21.07 11.84
C LEU A 299 -2.85 -20.92 12.68
N GLU A 300 -4.01 -20.92 12.04
CA GLU A 300 -5.32 -20.77 12.67
C GLU A 300 -6.21 -21.96 12.29
N LEU A 301 -6.72 -22.67 13.30
CA LEU A 301 -7.76 -23.68 13.15
C LEU A 301 -9.10 -23.07 13.53
N GLU A 302 -10.03 -23.04 12.58
CA GLU A 302 -11.38 -22.54 12.79
C GLU A 302 -12.35 -23.72 12.91
N ALA A 303 -12.88 -23.93 14.12
CA ALA A 303 -13.97 -24.87 14.37
C ALA A 303 -15.32 -24.17 14.11
N SER A 304 -16.24 -24.85 13.40
CA SER A 304 -17.62 -24.46 13.04
C SER A 304 -18.20 -23.11 13.56
N PRO A 305 -18.90 -22.31 12.72
CA PRO A 305 -19.39 -20.95 13.03
C PRO A 305 -20.41 -20.82 14.20
N THR A 306 -20.88 -21.91 14.79
CA THR A 306 -21.88 -21.92 15.88
C THR A 306 -21.28 -21.62 17.27
N LYS A 307 -19.97 -21.78 17.45
CA LYS A 307 -19.18 -21.27 18.58
C LYS A 307 -17.81 -20.93 18.00
N ILE A 308 -17.46 -19.65 17.90
CA ILE A 308 -16.17 -19.21 17.38
C ILE A 308 -15.11 -19.54 18.44
N GLU A 309 -14.73 -20.81 18.51
CA GLU A 309 -13.56 -21.27 19.24
C GLU A 309 -12.42 -21.27 18.23
N LYS A 310 -11.51 -20.31 18.39
CA LYS A 310 -10.33 -20.12 17.55
C LYS A 310 -9.12 -20.33 18.43
N ASP A 311 -8.26 -21.23 18.01
CA ASP A 311 -6.91 -21.34 18.57
C ASP A 311 -5.88 -21.02 17.49
N TYR A 312 -4.73 -20.49 17.90
CA TYR A 312 -3.67 -20.12 16.98
C TYR A 312 -2.29 -20.31 17.57
N THR A 313 -1.36 -20.70 16.71
CA THR A 313 0.08 -20.69 17.00
C THR A 313 0.77 -19.76 16.01
N LYS A 314 1.75 -18.99 16.49
CA LYS A 314 2.54 -18.08 15.68
C LYS A 314 4.03 -18.37 15.82
N ILE A 315 4.78 -18.14 14.76
CA ILE A 315 6.25 -18.17 14.74
C ILE A 315 6.75 -16.82 14.24
N LYS A 316 7.84 -16.33 14.81
CA LYS A 316 8.46 -15.12 14.29
C LYS A 316 9.12 -15.41 12.96
N ALA A 317 9.10 -14.38 12.16
CA ALA A 317 9.62 -14.34 10.83
C ALA A 317 10.59 -13.15 10.81
N SER A 318 11.90 -13.45 10.78
CA SER A 318 12.96 -12.47 10.92
C SER A 318 13.76 -12.36 9.63
N ILE A 319 14.28 -11.18 9.31
CA ILE A 319 15.19 -11.03 8.18
C ILE A 319 16.58 -11.50 8.58
N LYS A 320 17.26 -12.17 7.66
CA LYS A 320 18.70 -12.33 7.73
C LYS A 320 19.34 -10.98 7.42
N GLU A 321 20.04 -10.38 8.38
CA GLU A 321 20.87 -9.20 8.11
C GLU A 321 21.83 -9.55 6.97
N THR A 322 21.60 -8.96 5.79
CA THR A 322 22.57 -9.05 4.71
C THR A 322 23.69 -8.09 5.10
N ARG A 323 24.68 -8.57 5.85
CA ARG A 323 25.94 -7.85 6.01
C ARG A 323 26.50 -7.66 4.60
N GLN A 324 26.47 -6.41 4.11
CA GLN A 324 27.33 -6.04 3.01
C GLN A 324 28.75 -6.20 3.52
N GLU A 325 29.40 -7.31 3.17
CA GLU A 325 30.85 -7.38 3.21
C GLU A 325 31.33 -6.38 2.15
N THR A 326 31.73 -5.20 2.60
CA THR A 326 32.48 -4.23 1.81
C THR A 326 33.77 -4.92 1.40
N MET A 327 33.88 -5.34 0.13
CA MET A 327 35.17 -5.66 -0.49
C MET A 327 35.87 -4.40 -0.95
#